data_AF-A0A7D5T1Q2-F1
#
_entry.id   AF-A0A7D5T1Q2-F1
#
_cell.length_a   1.000
_cell.length_b   1.000
_cell.length_c   1.000
_cell.angle_alpha   90.00
_cell.angle_beta   90.00
_cell.angle_gamma   90.00
#
_symmetry.space_group_name_H-M   'P 1'
#
loop_
_entity.id
_entity.type
_entity.pdbx_description
1 polymer ?
#
loop_
_entity_poly.entity_id
_entity_poly.type
_entity_poly.pdbx_seq_one_letter_code
_entity_poly.pdbx_strand_id
1 'polypeptide(L)' 'MSESISSQAEKLFKAMKQAGAVSEDKALSAEKATTLSKLPKAQCMNALQELEKKGIVKKKSKNVAVSYYLAKTEL' A
#
# COMPACT_ATOMS: atom_id res chain seq x y z
N MET A 1 14.39 -17.11 0.82
CA MET A 1 13.97 -16.00 1.68
C MET A 1 12.50 -15.77 1.38
N SER A 2 11.61 -16.45 2.09
CA SER A 2 10.15 -16.37 1.84
C SER A 2 9.62 -15.20 2.64
N GLU A 3 9.47 -14.07 1.98
CA GLU A 3 8.87 -12.89 2.56
C GLU A 3 7.37 -13.11 2.69
N SER A 4 6.97 -13.85 3.73
CA SER A 4 5.57 -14.06 4.11
C SER A 4 4.98 -12.74 4.57
N ILE A 5 4.58 -11.91 3.63
CA ILE A 5 3.61 -10.87 3.89
C ILE A 5 2.22 -11.50 3.86
N SER A 6 1.30 -10.95 4.63
CA SER A 6 -0.05 -11.46 4.70
C SER A 6 -0.73 -11.41 3.32
N SER A 7 -1.62 -12.35 3.03
CA SER A 7 -2.35 -12.37 1.75
C SER A 7 -3.09 -11.06 1.44
N GLN A 8 -3.43 -10.28 2.47
CA GLN A 8 -4.03 -8.95 2.28
C GLN A 8 -2.99 -7.89 1.93
N ALA A 9 -1.80 -7.92 2.51
CA ALA A 9 -0.68 -7.08 2.12
C ALA A 9 -0.29 -7.33 0.68
N GLU A 10 -0.27 -8.58 0.26
CA GLU A 10 0.06 -8.97 -1.11
C GLU A 10 -0.99 -8.45 -2.09
N LYS A 11 -2.29 -8.60 -1.76
CA LYS A 11 -3.40 -8.02 -2.54
C LYS A 11 -3.31 -6.50 -2.62
N LEU A 12 -3.09 -5.83 -1.49
CA LEU A 12 -3.00 -4.38 -1.42
C LEU A 12 -1.84 -3.86 -2.26
N PHE A 13 -0.67 -4.49 -2.11
CA PHE A 13 0.51 -4.19 -2.90
C PHE A 13 0.23 -4.34 -4.41
N LYS A 14 -0.37 -5.46 -4.80
CA LYS A 14 -0.67 -5.76 -6.20
C LYS A 14 -1.69 -4.76 -6.78
N ALA A 15 -2.71 -4.37 -6.01
CA ALA A 15 -3.67 -3.35 -6.39
C ALA A 15 -3.04 -1.96 -6.52
N MET A 16 -2.18 -1.56 -5.57
CA MET A 16 -1.43 -0.31 -5.65
C MET A 16 -0.47 -0.29 -6.85
N LYS A 17 0.23 -1.40 -7.11
CA LYS A 17 1.13 -1.58 -8.26
C LYS A 17 0.37 -1.52 -9.58
N GLN A 18 -0.77 -2.20 -9.68
CA GLN A 18 -1.66 -2.15 -10.85
C GLN A 18 -2.22 -0.76 -11.09
N ALA A 19 -2.53 -0.01 -10.04
CA ALA A 19 -2.95 1.38 -10.13
C ALA A 19 -1.79 2.35 -10.40
N GLY A 20 -0.55 1.85 -10.51
CA GLY A 20 0.62 2.61 -10.85
C GLY A 20 1.22 3.43 -9.70
N ALA A 21 0.85 3.14 -8.45
CA ALA A 21 1.31 3.88 -7.27
C ALA A 21 2.73 3.54 -6.86
N VAL A 22 3.68 3.69 -7.79
CA VAL A 22 5.10 3.33 -7.64
C VAL A 22 6.00 4.53 -7.34
N SER A 23 5.41 5.72 -7.11
CA SER A 23 6.14 6.95 -6.88
C SER A 23 5.27 7.95 -6.13
N GLU A 24 5.88 8.97 -5.54
CA GLU A 24 5.20 10.03 -4.82
C GLU A 24 4.19 10.80 -5.69
N ASP A 25 4.46 10.93 -6.99
CA ASP A 25 3.56 11.52 -7.98
C ASP A 25 2.29 10.69 -8.21
N LYS A 26 2.43 9.37 -8.08
CA LYS A 26 1.34 8.40 -8.26
C LYS A 26 0.80 7.85 -6.93
N ALA A 27 1.10 8.52 -5.81
CA ALA A 27 0.66 8.08 -4.50
C ALA A 27 -0.87 8.01 -4.43
N LEU A 28 -1.40 6.93 -3.85
CA LEU A 28 -2.82 6.69 -3.68
C LEU A 28 -3.21 6.82 -2.22
N SER A 29 -4.31 7.51 -1.93
CA SER A 29 -4.87 7.54 -0.58
C SER A 29 -5.25 6.14 -0.10
N ALA A 30 -5.23 5.93 1.21
CA ALA A 30 -5.66 4.67 1.82
C ALA A 30 -7.02 4.25 1.27
N GLU A 31 -8.00 5.15 1.20
CA GLU A 31 -9.34 4.86 0.67
C GLU A 31 -9.31 4.31 -0.76
N LYS A 32 -8.50 4.88 -1.65
CA LYS A 32 -8.35 4.37 -3.02
C LYS A 32 -7.70 2.99 -3.04
N ALA A 33 -6.61 2.80 -2.29
CA ALA A 33 -5.95 1.50 -2.21
C ALA A 33 -6.89 0.43 -1.63
N THR A 34 -7.69 0.78 -0.62
CA THR A 34 -8.69 -0.09 0.02
C THR A 34 -9.81 -0.46 -0.96
N THR A 35 -10.30 0.53 -1.72
CA THR A 35 -11.34 0.36 -2.75
C THR A 35 -10.86 -0.55 -3.89
N LEU A 36 -9.64 -0.32 -4.39
CA LEU A 36 -9.04 -1.12 -5.45
C LEU A 36 -8.78 -2.56 -5.00
N SER A 37 -8.33 -2.72 -3.76
CA SER A 37 -8.04 -4.05 -3.20
C SER A 37 -9.30 -4.79 -2.74
N LYS A 38 -10.44 -4.09 -2.65
CA LYS A 38 -11.68 -4.58 -2.04
C LYS A 38 -11.45 -5.21 -0.66
N LEU A 39 -10.49 -4.66 0.09
CA LEU A 39 -10.16 -5.12 1.43
C LEU A 39 -10.93 -4.27 2.45
N PRO A 40 -11.38 -4.83 3.58
CA PRO A 40 -11.94 -4.02 4.65
C PRO A 40 -10.85 -3.16 5.30
N LYS A 41 -11.26 -2.01 5.88
CA LYS A 41 -10.36 -0.99 6.46
C LYS A 41 -9.35 -1.59 7.46
N ALA A 42 -9.79 -2.54 8.28
CA ALA A 42 -8.93 -3.25 9.24
C ALA A 42 -7.82 -4.08 8.58
N GLN A 43 -8.14 -4.78 7.49
CA GLN A 43 -7.16 -5.58 6.72
C GLN A 43 -6.24 -4.68 5.93
N CYS A 44 -6.76 -3.58 5.36
CA CYS A 44 -5.95 -2.58 4.67
C CYS A 44 -4.98 -1.87 5.62
N MET A 45 -5.41 -1.49 6.84
CA MET A 45 -4.52 -0.89 7.84
C MET A 45 -3.42 -1.86 8.29
N ASN A 46 -3.76 -3.14 8.54
CA ASN A 46 -2.75 -4.16 8.87
C ASN A 46 -1.76 -4.37 7.70
N ALA A 47 -2.28 -4.52 6.49
CA ALA A 47 -1.49 -4.66 5.27
C ALA A 47 -0.56 -3.45 5.03
N LEU A 48 -1.09 -2.24 5.15
CA LEU A 48 -0.31 -1.00 5.04
C LEU A 48 0.79 -0.94 6.10
N GLN A 49 0.48 -1.27 7.35
CA GLN A 49 1.47 -1.30 8.43
C GLN A 49 2.58 -2.31 8.16
N GLU A 50 2.24 -3.50 7.66
CA GLU A 50 3.22 -4.55 7.37
C GLU A 50 4.11 -4.17 6.19
N LEU A 51 3.52 -3.69 5.09
CA LEU A 51 4.26 -3.17 3.94
C LEU A 51 5.12 -1.96 4.31
N GLU A 52 4.63 -1.08 5.19
CA GLU A 52 5.40 0.06 5.72
C GLU A 52 6.59 -0.42 6.56
N LYS A 53 6.38 -1.39 7.47
CA LYS A 53 7.45 -1.99 8.29
C LYS A 53 8.53 -2.67 7.43
N LYS A 54 8.15 -3.27 6.31
CA LYS A 54 9.09 -3.85 5.35
C LYS A 54 9.79 -2.81 4.46
N GLY A 55 9.40 -1.55 4.53
CA GLY A 55 9.91 -0.48 3.67
C GLY A 55 9.42 -0.59 2.21
N ILE A 56 8.32 -1.32 1.99
CA ILE A 56 7.71 -1.53 0.67
C ILE A 56 6.77 -0.39 0.34
N VAL A 57 5.99 0.07 1.32
CA VAL A 57 5.09 1.23 1.19
C VAL A 57 5.66 2.39 2.00
N LYS A 58 5.55 3.60 1.46
CA LYS A 58 5.74 4.84 2.21
C LYS A 58 4.46 5.65 2.23
N LYS A 59 4.16 6.24 3.38
CA LYS A 59 3.12 7.26 3.52
C LYS A 59 3.71 8.64 3.21
N LYS A 60 2.93 9.46 2.52
CA LYS A 60 3.16 10.87 2.25
C LYS A 60 1.95 11.66 2.72
N SER A 61 2.16 12.46 3.74
CA SER A 61 1.14 13.39 4.25
C SER A 61 1.30 14.71 3.51
N LYS A 62 0.30 15.12 2.74
CA LYS A 62 0.27 16.45 2.10
C LYS A 62 -0.94 17.23 2.63
N ASN A 63 -0.67 18.13 3.56
CA ASN A 63 -1.62 19.01 4.22
C ASN A 63 -2.72 18.27 5.04
N VAL A 64 -3.77 17.76 4.36
CA VAL A 64 -4.90 17.02 4.95
C VAL A 64 -5.01 15.59 4.40
N ALA A 65 -4.35 15.30 3.28
CA ALA A 65 -4.44 13.99 2.64
C ALA A 65 -3.22 13.13 2.99
N VAL A 66 -3.49 11.92 3.50
CA VAL A 66 -2.48 10.86 3.64
C VAL A 66 -2.54 9.99 2.40
N SER A 67 -1.47 10.01 1.62
CA SER A 67 -1.29 9.18 0.43
C SER A 67 -0.22 8.13 0.68
N TYR A 68 -0.33 6.99 0.01
CA TYR A 68 0.58 5.86 0.13
C TYR A 68 1.11 5.53 -1.25
N TYR A 69 2.41 5.25 -1.34
CA TYR A 69 3.05 4.82 -2.57
C TYR A 69 3.97 3.65 -2.28
N LEU A 70 4.13 2.78 -3.27
CA LEU A 70 5.12 1.72 -3.26
C LEU A 70 6.50 2.35 -3.40
N ALA A 71 7.26 2.29 -2.30
CA ALA A 71 8.66 2.64 -2.25
C ALA A 71 9.55 1.50 -2.78
N LYS A 72 9.08 0.25 -2.69
CA LYS A 72 9.66 -0.89 -3.40
C LYS A 72 8.64 -1.51 -4.32
N THR A 73 9.05 -1.83 -5.54
CA THR A 73 8.23 -2.51 -6.55
C THR A 73 8.37 -4.04 -6.52
N GLU A 74 9.18 -4.55 -5.58
CA GLU A 74 9.52 -5.96 -5.42
C GLU A 74 9.25 -6.38 -3.96
N LEU A 75 8.72 -7.60 -3.83
CA LEU A 75 8.28 -8.27 -2.61
C LEU A 75 9.16 -9.49 -2.34
#